data_AF-A0A956B0T9-F1
#
_entry.id   AF-A0A956B0T9-F1
#
_cell.length_a   1.000
_cell.length_b   1.000
_cell.length_c   1.000
_cell.angle_alpha   90.00
_cell.angle_beta   90.00
_cell.angle_gamma   90.00
#
_symmetry.space_group_name_H-M   'P 1'
#
loop_
_entity.id
_entity.type
_entity.pdbx_description
1 polymer ?
#
loop_
_entity_poly.entity_id
_entity_poly.type
_entity_poly.pdbx_seq_one_letter_code
_entity_poly.pdbx_strand_id
1 'polypeptide(L)'
;GNCVEPVPCQNNAVCRQIVPIFQCQNGFCAAPFSQCQRNSDCAAGSSCVFGVCAPLGGPECVRDVDCPAGELCEAERCVAAP
;
A
#
# COMPACT_ATOMS: atom_id res chain seq x y z
N GLY A 1 -12.82 -7.84 -6.16
CA GLY A 1 -12.40 -7.65 -4.77
C GLY A 1 -12.84 -6.28 -4.33
N ASN A 2 -13.56 -6.20 -3.21
CA ASN A 2 -13.91 -4.93 -2.61
C ASN A 2 -12.65 -4.27 -2.03
N CYS A 3 -12.67 -2.95 -1.92
CA CYS A 3 -11.64 -2.20 -1.19
C CYS A 3 -11.47 -2.75 0.22
N VAL A 4 -10.24 -2.71 0.75
CA VAL A 4 -9.94 -3.13 2.12
C VAL A 4 -10.88 -2.40 3.09
N GLU A 5 -11.40 -3.11 4.10
CA GLU A 5 -12.34 -2.54 5.06
C GLU A 5 -11.77 -1.28 5.73
N PRO A 6 -12.58 -0.22 5.88
CA PRO A 6 -12.11 1.06 6.39
C PRO A 6 -11.65 0.94 7.85
N VAL A 7 -10.46 1.48 8.18
CA VAL A 7 -9.96 1.48 9.56
C VAL A 7 -10.75 2.50 10.39
N PRO A 8 -11.32 2.12 11.54
CA PRO A 8 -11.97 3.07 12.43
C PRO A 8 -10.94 4.03 13.05
N CYS A 9 -11.33 5.29 13.23
CA CYS A 9 -10.47 6.32 13.80
C CYS A 9 -11.21 7.22 14.77
N GLN A 10 -10.47 7.72 15.76
CA GLN A 10 -10.97 8.75 16.67
C GLN A 10 -10.56 10.16 16.23
N ASN A 11 -9.40 10.29 15.58
CA ASN A 11 -8.85 11.54 15.09
C ASN A 11 -7.80 11.27 14.00
N ASN A 12 -7.31 12.34 13.37
CA ASN A 12 -6.34 12.26 12.27
C ASN A 12 -5.00 11.60 12.66
N ALA A 13 -4.61 11.63 13.94
CA ALA A 13 -3.33 11.06 14.36
C ALA A 13 -3.29 9.54 14.16
N VAL A 14 -4.42 8.85 14.42
CA VAL A 14 -4.55 7.39 14.18
C VAL A 14 -4.33 7.06 12.71
N CYS A 15 -4.95 7.82 11.80
CA CYS A 15 -4.82 7.56 10.37
C CYS A 15 -3.42 7.87 9.83
N ARG A 16 -2.79 8.92 10.36
CA ARG A 16 -1.43 9.33 9.97
C ARG A 16 -0.34 8.34 10.38
N GLN A 17 -0.62 7.44 11.33
CA GLN A 17 0.27 6.33 11.67
C GLN A 17 0.32 5.28 10.56
N ILE A 18 -0.75 5.16 9.76
CA ILE A 18 -0.84 4.22 8.64
C ILE A 18 -0.27 4.89 7.39
N VAL A 19 -0.82 6.05 7.03
CA VAL A 19 -0.37 6.85 5.88
C VAL A 19 -0.47 8.34 6.25
N PRO A 20 0.61 9.14 6.08
CA PRO A 20 0.63 10.54 6.51
C PRO A 20 -0.46 11.44 5.90
N ILE A 21 -0.98 11.06 4.73
CA ILE A 21 -2.01 11.83 4.02
C ILE A 21 -3.44 11.53 4.49
N PHE A 22 -3.69 10.46 5.25
CA PHE A 22 -5.05 10.09 5.62
C PHE A 22 -5.63 10.98 6.70
N GLN A 23 -6.95 11.15 6.63
CA GLN A 23 -7.75 11.93 7.54
C GLN A 23 -8.89 11.09 8.10
N CYS A 24 -9.29 11.39 9.33
CA CYS A 24 -10.43 10.76 9.96
C CYS A 24 -11.71 11.44 9.47
N GLN A 25 -12.47 10.75 8.63
CA GLN A 25 -13.72 11.21 8.05
C GLN A 25 -14.84 10.26 8.45
N ASN A 26 -15.91 10.79 9.06
CA ASN A 26 -17.06 10.00 9.51
C ASN A 26 -16.69 8.77 10.38
N GLY A 27 -15.63 8.88 11.18
CA GLY A 27 -15.14 7.79 12.05
C GLY A 27 -14.26 6.75 11.37
N PHE A 28 -13.88 6.97 10.09
CA PHE A 28 -13.00 6.07 9.34
C PHE A 28 -11.84 6.81 8.68
N CYS A 29 -10.69 6.14 8.58
CA CYS A 29 -9.54 6.67 7.85
C CYS A 29 -9.83 6.66 6.36
N ALA A 30 -9.76 7.85 5.75
CA ALA A 30 -9.93 8.04 4.32
C ALA A 30 -8.81 8.94 3.77
N ALA A 31 -8.44 8.70 2.52
CA ALA A 31 -7.60 9.63 1.79
C ALA A 31 -8.38 10.92 1.45
N PRO A 32 -7.70 12.07 1.32
CA PRO A 32 -8.32 13.33 0.93
C PRO A 32 -8.90 13.31 -0.50
N PHE A 33 -8.53 12.32 -1.31
CA PHE A 33 -9.08 12.05 -2.63
C PHE A 33 -9.30 10.55 -2.79
N SER A 34 -10.46 10.18 -3.36
CA SER A 34 -10.77 8.78 -3.69
C SER A 34 -10.32 8.50 -5.13
N GLN A 35 -9.39 7.56 -5.29
CA GLN A 35 -8.93 7.06 -6.59
C GLN A 35 -9.68 5.81 -7.03
N CYS A 36 -10.24 5.05 -6.08
CA CYS A 36 -10.91 3.78 -6.35
C CYS A 36 -12.00 3.49 -5.31
N GLN A 37 -12.99 2.67 -5.71
CA GLN A 37 -13.99 2.07 -4.82
C GLN A 37 -13.81 0.54 -4.72
N ARG A 38 -13.14 -0.06 -5.71
CA ARG A 38 -12.93 -1.50 -5.86
C ARG A 38 -11.54 -1.77 -6.42
N ASN A 39 -11.01 -2.98 -6.22
CA ASN A 39 -9.68 -3.33 -6.77
C ASN A 39 -9.63 -3.28 -8.31
N SER A 40 -10.77 -3.46 -8.98
CA SER A 40 -10.88 -3.34 -10.44
C SER A 40 -10.64 -1.93 -10.96
N ASP A 41 -10.72 -0.92 -10.09
CA ASP A 41 -10.55 0.47 -10.48
C ASP A 41 -9.06 0.85 -10.53
N CYS A 42 -8.19 -0.02 -10.01
CA CYS A 42 -6.73 0.16 -9.98
C CYS A 42 -6.04 -0.57 -11.14
N ALA A 43 -4.88 -0.07 -11.54
CA ALA A 43 -4.01 -0.74 -12.50
C ALA A 43 -3.56 -2.13 -11.99
N ALA A 44 -3.20 -3.01 -12.93
CA ALA A 44 -2.65 -4.33 -12.60
C ALA A 44 -1.43 -4.19 -11.68
N GLY A 45 -1.39 -4.98 -10.59
CA GLY A 45 -0.35 -4.89 -9.56
C GLY A 45 -0.70 -3.96 -8.37
N SER A 46 -1.83 -3.25 -8.43
CA SER A 46 -2.33 -2.41 -7.33
C SER A 46 -3.68 -2.90 -6.80
N SER A 47 -3.99 -2.54 -5.56
CA SER A 47 -5.32 -2.75 -4.96
C SER A 47 -5.86 -1.48 -4.36
N CYS A 48 -7.18 -1.47 -4.21
CA CYS A 48 -7.86 -0.36 -3.57
C CYS A 48 -7.75 -0.51 -2.06
N VAL A 49 -7.00 0.40 -1.44
CA VAL A 49 -6.69 0.42 -0.01
C VAL A 49 -7.11 1.78 0.53
N PHE A 50 -8.17 1.79 1.35
CA PHE A 50 -8.76 3.02 1.92
C PHE A 50 -9.11 4.10 0.88
N GLY A 51 -9.55 3.65 -0.30
CA GLY A 51 -9.94 4.51 -1.42
C GLY A 51 -8.77 5.01 -2.29
N VAL A 52 -7.55 4.48 -2.09
CA VAL A 52 -6.36 4.79 -2.90
C VAL A 52 -5.84 3.53 -3.56
N CYS A 53 -5.40 3.63 -4.81
CA CYS A 53 -4.70 2.53 -5.46
C CYS A 53 -3.28 2.44 -4.93
N ALA A 54 -3.02 1.45 -4.06
CA ALA A 54 -1.71 1.16 -3.52
C ALA A 54 -1.14 -0.10 -4.20
N PRO A 55 0.18 -0.17 -4.47
CA PRO A 55 0.82 -1.40 -4.93
C PRO A 55 0.53 -2.54 -3.94
N LEU A 56 0.15 -3.71 -4.45
CA LEU A 56 -0.07 -4.91 -3.64
C LEU A 56 1.23 -5.58 -3.21
N GLY A 57 2.31 -5.33 -3.96
CA GLY A 57 3.63 -5.82 -3.60
C GLY A 57 4.17 -5.01 -2.44
N GLY A 58 4.41 -5.66 -1.31
CA GLY A 58 5.49 -5.22 -0.44
C GLY A 58 6.83 -5.16 -1.21
N PRO A 59 7.92 -4.77 -0.56
CA PRO A 59 9.22 -4.81 -1.21
C PRO A 59 9.46 -6.23 -1.77
N GLU A 60 9.98 -6.32 -2.99
CA GLU A 60 10.24 -7.60 -3.65
C GLU A 60 11.18 -8.47 -2.80
N CYS A 61 12.04 -7.79 -2.04
CA CYS A 61 12.98 -8.35 -1.09
C CYS A 61 13.25 -7.36 0.06
N VAL A 62 13.66 -7.88 1.22
CA VAL A 62 14.23 -7.06 2.31
C VAL A 62 15.71 -7.38 2.50
N ARG A 63 16.13 -8.57 2.07
CA ARG A 63 17.49 -9.10 2.13
C ARG A 63 17.80 -9.84 0.85
N ASP A 64 19.08 -9.98 0.51
CA ASP A 64 19.52 -10.72 -0.68
C ASP A 64 18.99 -12.16 -0.73
N VAL A 65 18.80 -12.80 0.43
CA VAL A 65 18.26 -14.16 0.54
C VAL A 65 16.78 -14.27 0.15
N ASP A 66 16.08 -13.15 0.08
CA ASP A 66 14.69 -13.10 -0.39
C ASP A 66 14.64 -13.12 -1.94
N CYS A 67 15.77 -12.85 -2.61
CA CYS A 67 15.89 -12.85 -4.07
C CYS A 67 16.32 -14.22 -4.66
N PRO A 68 15.98 -14.50 -5.93
CA PRO A 68 16.50 -15.63 -6.67
C PRO A 68 18.03 -15.69 -6.71
N ALA A 69 18.58 -16.90 -6.93
CA ALA A 69 20.02 -17.08 -7.02
C ALA A 69 20.61 -16.25 -8.18
N GLY A 70 21.60 -15.42 -7.88
CA GLY A 70 22.22 -14.49 -8.83
C GLY A 70 21.67 -13.07 -8.77
N GLU A 71 20.76 -12.77 -7.85
CA GLU A 71 20.22 -11.43 -7.61
C GLU A 71 20.53 -10.94 -6.19
N LEU A 72 20.60 -9.62 -6.01
CA LEU A 72 20.80 -8.92 -4.74
C LEU A 72 19.59 -8.02 -4.47
N CYS A 73 19.33 -7.77 -3.20
CA CYS A 73 18.25 -6.88 -2.81
C CYS A 73 18.73 -5.43 -2.76
N GLU A 74 18.40 -4.67 -3.82
CA GLU A 74 18.72 -3.25 -3.91
C GLU A 74 17.44 -2.41 -3.98
N ALA A 75 17.31 -1.47 -3.05
CA ALA A 75 16.17 -0.55 -2.97
C ALA A 75 14.82 -1.27 -3.11
N GLU A 76 14.64 -2.33 -2.31
CA GLU A 76 13.40 -3.12 -2.26
C GLU A 76 13.07 -3.89 -3.56
N ARG A 77 14.06 -4.03 -4.46
CA ARG A 77 13.95 -4.82 -5.70
C ARG A 77 15.09 -5.82 -5.83
N CYS A 78 14.79 -6.96 -6.42
CA CYS A 78 15.81 -7.92 -6.79
C CYS A 78 16.46 -7.46 -8.09
N VAL A 79 17.79 -7.27 -8.06
CA VAL A 79 18.59 -6.84 -9.21
C VAL A 79 19.70 -7.84 -9.46
N ALA A 80 20.11 -8.03 -10.71
CA ALA A 80 21.20 -8.94 -11.04
C ALA A 80 22.48 -8.54 -10.30
N ALA A 81 23.09 -9.51 -9.61
CA ALA A 81 24.38 -9.30 -8.96
C ALA A 81 25.44 -8.94 -10.02
N PRO A 82 26.32 -7.96 -9.74
CA PRO A 82 27.39 -7.56 -10.66
C PRO A 82 28.44 -8.65 -10.92
#